data_AF-A0A6V7YAN8-F1
#
_entry.id   AF-A0A6V7YAN8-F1
#
_cell.length_a   1.000
_cell.length_b   1.000
_cell.length_c   1.000
_cell.angle_alpha   90.00
_cell.angle_beta   90.00
_cell.angle_gamma   90.00
#
_symmetry.space_group_name_H-M   'P 1'
#
loop_
_entity.id
_entity.type
_entity.pdbx_description
1 polymer ?
#
loop_
_entity_poly.entity_id
_entity_poly.type
_entity_poly.pdbx_seq_one_letter_code
_entity_poly.pdbx_strand_id
1 'polypeptide(L)'
;MQKLFRLVRFKQSYAQNFALGTGHLLPITSLSGITFKYFPETLNKYFLFQQITSFARDAGTYLSDPDYIPNEVEKIINFEREFARILTPDEDRRNFTKMYNLHHLSEMQKIFNLMNWTKYFDWLVPSEMHEYLKSDPEIILAEPEYFDRLTKLLNSTPDEVKANYINWRYVSAWSFQLSESYDDIQQHFLKSFLGKKAKSPRWKDCASAACK
;
A
#
# COMPACT_ATOMS: atom_id res chain seq x y z
N MET A 1 -21.03 -0.80 -1.68
CA MET A 1 -20.00 -0.47 -0.66
C MET A 1 -20.00 -1.39 0.57
N GLN A 2 -21.10 -1.58 1.32
CA GLN A 2 -21.08 -2.40 2.55
C GLN A 2 -20.70 -3.90 2.37
N LYS A 3 -21.01 -4.50 1.21
CA LYS A 3 -20.58 -5.89 0.89
C LYS A 3 -19.07 -6.00 0.61
N LEU A 4 -18.44 -4.94 0.08
CA LEU A 4 -16.99 -4.87 -0.12
C LEU A 4 -16.25 -4.86 1.24
N PHE A 5 -16.76 -4.10 2.22
CA PHE A 5 -16.16 -4.00 3.55
C PHE A 5 -16.19 -5.32 4.36
N ARG A 6 -17.20 -6.19 4.18
CA ARG A 6 -17.22 -7.53 4.83
C ARG A 6 -16.20 -8.49 4.22
N LEU A 7 -15.94 -8.40 2.91
CA LEU A 7 -14.89 -9.18 2.22
C LEU A 7 -13.48 -8.73 2.62
N VAL A 8 -13.28 -7.42 2.81
CA VAL A 8 -12.01 -6.85 3.31
C VAL A 8 -11.66 -7.39 4.70
N ARG A 9 -12.65 -7.48 5.60
CA ARG A 9 -12.43 -7.91 6.99
C ARG A 9 -11.98 -9.38 7.13
N PHE A 10 -12.38 -10.27 6.22
CA PHE A 10 -12.02 -11.70 6.28
C PHE A 10 -10.66 -12.03 5.63
N LYS A 11 -10.15 -11.15 4.76
CA LYS A 11 -8.93 -11.40 3.96
C LYS A 11 -7.72 -10.57 4.37
N GLN A 12 -7.88 -9.56 5.21
CA GLN A 12 -6.80 -8.69 5.68
C GLN A 12 -5.74 -9.41 6.54
N SER A 13 -6.05 -10.62 7.05
CA SER A 13 -5.09 -11.45 7.79
C SER A 13 -4.01 -12.10 6.90
N TYR A 14 -4.15 -12.08 5.56
CA TYR A 14 -3.28 -12.87 4.66
C TYR A 14 -2.45 -12.04 3.67
N ALA A 15 -2.70 -10.75 3.52
CA ALA A 15 -2.00 -9.90 2.56
C ALA A 15 -0.87 -9.10 3.22
N GLN A 16 0.16 -9.77 3.75
CA GLN A 16 1.28 -9.04 4.39
C GLN A 16 2.67 -9.32 3.82
N ASN A 17 2.86 -10.23 2.86
CA ASN A 17 4.20 -10.72 2.59
C ASN A 17 4.52 -10.88 1.11
N PHE A 18 5.23 -9.90 0.53
CA PHE A 18 5.83 -10.03 -0.80
C PHE A 18 7.24 -10.63 -0.65
N ALA A 19 7.47 -11.81 -1.24
CA ALA A 19 8.76 -12.49 -1.21
C ALA A 19 9.53 -12.20 -2.51
N LEU A 20 10.45 -11.22 -2.47
CA LEU A 20 11.43 -11.01 -3.54
C LEU A 20 12.69 -11.85 -3.27
N GLY A 21 12.63 -13.18 -3.44
CA GLY A 21 13.79 -14.03 -3.71
C GLY A 21 15.04 -13.99 -2.79
N THR A 22 15.07 -13.21 -1.72
CA THR A 22 16.23 -12.96 -0.84
C THR A 22 15.93 -13.28 0.63
N GLY A 23 14.84 -13.99 0.90
CA GLY A 23 14.42 -14.32 2.27
C GLY A 23 13.96 -13.13 3.10
N HIS A 24 13.95 -11.91 2.55
CA HIS A 24 13.45 -10.73 3.24
C HIS A 24 12.04 -10.40 2.75
N LEU A 25 11.10 -10.41 3.70
CA LEU A 25 9.72 -10.01 3.52
C LEU A 25 9.67 -8.48 3.43
N LEU A 26 9.29 -7.96 2.27
CA LEU A 26 9.00 -6.53 2.16
C LEU A 26 7.50 -6.31 2.43
N PRO A 27 7.12 -5.54 3.47
CA PRO A 27 5.72 -5.22 3.71
C PRO A 27 5.20 -4.39 2.53
N ILE A 28 3.90 -4.51 2.24
CA ILE A 28 3.22 -3.78 1.14
C ILE A 28 3.38 -2.26 1.29
N THR A 29 3.56 -1.74 2.51
CA THR A 29 3.89 -0.34 2.79
C THR A 29 5.27 0.06 2.26
N SER A 30 6.22 -0.87 2.20
CA SER A 30 7.54 -0.62 1.62
C SER A 30 7.45 -0.55 0.10
N LEU A 31 6.53 -1.27 -0.55
CA LEU A 31 6.44 -1.27 -2.01
C LEU A 31 6.02 0.09 -2.59
N SER A 32 5.26 0.98 -1.93
CA SER A 32 4.95 2.32 -2.52
C SER A 32 6.16 3.23 -2.57
N GLY A 33 6.84 3.38 -1.43
CA GLY A 33 8.04 4.19 -1.33
C GLY A 33 9.21 3.59 -2.11
N ILE A 34 9.36 2.26 -2.07
CA ILE A 34 10.40 1.56 -2.82
C ILE A 34 10.08 1.58 -4.32
N THR A 35 8.82 1.47 -4.74
CA THR A 35 8.42 1.58 -6.16
C THR A 35 8.81 2.91 -6.79
N PHE A 36 8.67 4.03 -6.09
CA PHE A 36 9.13 5.31 -6.63
C PHE A 36 10.64 5.54 -6.45
N LYS A 37 11.23 5.16 -5.31
CA LYS A 37 12.64 5.43 -4.98
C LYS A 37 13.63 4.62 -5.82
N TYR A 38 13.24 3.44 -6.31
CA TYR A 38 14.16 2.50 -6.97
C TYR A 38 13.76 2.09 -8.39
N PHE A 39 12.59 2.49 -8.90
CA PHE A 39 12.12 2.03 -10.22
C PHE A 39 12.06 3.18 -11.23
N PRO A 40 12.43 2.94 -12.49
CA PRO A 40 12.22 3.91 -13.56
C PRO A 40 10.74 4.27 -13.69
N GLU A 41 10.42 5.56 -13.63
CA GLU A 41 9.04 6.05 -13.66
C GLU A 41 8.27 5.54 -14.88
N THR A 42 8.91 5.49 -16.05
CA THR A 42 8.34 4.98 -17.30
C THR A 42 7.90 3.52 -17.17
N LEU A 43 8.69 2.69 -16.49
CA LEU A 43 8.37 1.26 -16.29
C LEU A 43 7.22 1.11 -15.29
N ASN A 44 7.18 1.94 -14.25
CA ASN A 44 6.08 1.95 -13.29
C ASN A 44 4.76 2.39 -13.97
N LYS A 45 4.79 3.48 -14.75
CA LYS A 45 3.64 3.95 -15.57
C LYS A 45 3.08 2.84 -16.45
N TYR A 46 3.96 2.15 -17.18
CA TYR A 46 3.54 1.04 -18.04
C TYR A 46 2.91 -0.12 -17.25
N PHE A 47 3.50 -0.49 -16.12
CA PHE A 47 2.98 -1.54 -15.26
C PHE A 47 1.60 -1.21 -14.70
N LEU A 48 1.42 0.01 -14.18
CA LEU A 48 0.13 0.51 -13.69
C LEU A 48 -0.94 0.48 -14.77
N PHE A 49 -0.62 1.01 -15.94
CA PHE A 49 -1.54 1.06 -17.08
C PHE A 49 -2.05 -0.34 -17.45
N GLN A 50 -1.16 -1.33 -17.57
CA GLN A 50 -1.52 -2.70 -17.92
C GLN A 50 -2.43 -3.35 -16.87
N GLN A 51 -2.11 -3.15 -15.59
CA GLN A 51 -2.87 -3.73 -14.49
C GLN A 51 -4.26 -3.10 -14.34
N ILE A 52 -4.35 -1.78 -14.39
CA ILE A 52 -5.63 -1.05 -14.31
C ILE A 52 -6.51 -1.39 -15.52
N THR A 53 -5.93 -1.47 -16.72
CA THR A 53 -6.67 -1.87 -17.93
C THR A 53 -7.24 -3.28 -17.81
N SER A 54 -6.44 -4.23 -17.31
CA SER A 54 -6.90 -5.61 -17.09
C SER A 54 -8.02 -5.65 -16.04
N PHE A 55 -7.88 -4.88 -14.97
CA PHE A 55 -8.90 -4.80 -13.91
C PHE A 55 -10.20 -4.16 -14.38
N ALA A 56 -10.13 -3.08 -15.16
CA ALA A 56 -11.31 -2.44 -15.74
C ALA A 56 -12.07 -3.41 -16.66
N ARG A 57 -11.34 -4.18 -17.48
CA ARG A 57 -11.92 -5.22 -18.34
C ARG A 57 -12.62 -6.31 -17.54
N ASP A 58 -11.96 -6.84 -16.51
CA ASP A 58 -12.53 -7.92 -15.67
C ASP A 58 -13.72 -7.45 -14.84
N ALA A 59 -13.75 -6.17 -14.48
CA ALA A 59 -14.89 -5.53 -13.82
C ALA A 59 -16.08 -5.25 -14.78
N GLY A 60 -15.93 -5.49 -16.08
CA GLY A 60 -16.94 -5.17 -17.09
C GLY A 60 -17.10 -3.67 -17.36
N THR A 61 -16.09 -2.87 -17.00
CA THR A 61 -16.09 -1.43 -17.22
C THR A 61 -15.55 -1.13 -18.61
N TYR A 62 -16.43 -0.72 -19.51
CA TYR A 62 -16.05 -0.22 -20.83
C TYR A 62 -15.85 1.29 -20.77
N LEU A 63 -14.60 1.71 -20.87
CA LEU A 63 -14.24 3.12 -20.91
C LEU A 63 -14.25 3.60 -22.37
N SER A 64 -15.13 4.55 -22.68
CA SER A 64 -15.29 5.11 -24.03
C SER A 64 -14.13 6.01 -24.44
N ASP A 65 -13.48 6.63 -23.46
CA ASP A 65 -12.34 7.53 -23.65
C ASP A 65 -11.02 6.74 -23.52
N PRO A 66 -10.21 6.63 -24.60
CA PRO A 66 -8.93 5.92 -24.56
C PRO A 66 -7.89 6.60 -23.67
N ASP A 67 -8.02 7.91 -23.42
CA ASP A 67 -7.07 8.70 -22.63
C ASP A 67 -7.41 8.70 -21.13
N TYR A 68 -8.57 8.14 -20.74
CA TYR A 68 -8.99 8.09 -19.34
C TYR A 68 -7.99 7.34 -18.45
N ILE A 69 -7.67 6.07 -18.78
CA ILE A 69 -6.73 5.27 -17.97
C ILE A 69 -5.34 5.91 -17.95
N PRO A 70 -4.74 6.33 -19.09
CA PRO A 70 -3.45 7.02 -19.08
C PRO A 70 -3.43 8.26 -18.16
N ASN A 71 -4.48 9.08 -18.20
CA ASN A 71 -4.57 10.28 -17.35
C ASN A 71 -4.70 9.92 -15.86
N GLU A 72 -5.49 8.91 -15.51
CA GLU A 72 -5.58 8.43 -14.12
C GLU A 72 -4.28 7.83 -13.61
N VAL A 73 -3.56 7.08 -14.46
CA VAL A 73 -2.21 6.57 -14.15
C VAL A 73 -1.24 7.72 -13.88
N GLU A 74 -1.28 8.78 -14.69
CA GLU A 74 -0.43 9.96 -14.50
C GLU A 74 -0.71 10.65 -13.16
N LYS A 75 -1.99 10.81 -12.80
CA LYS A 75 -2.40 11.36 -11.50
C LYS A 75 -1.88 10.49 -10.34
N ILE A 76 -2.00 9.17 -10.43
CA ILE A 76 -1.49 8.22 -9.43
C ILE A 76 0.03 8.34 -9.29
N ILE A 77 0.77 8.38 -10.40
CA ILE A 77 2.23 8.51 -10.36
C ILE A 77 2.68 9.84 -9.78
N ASN A 78 2.01 10.94 -10.13
CA ASN A 78 2.30 12.24 -9.55
C ASN A 78 2.06 12.24 -8.03
N PHE A 79 0.98 11.60 -7.57
CA PHE A 79 0.75 11.41 -6.15
C PHE A 79 1.83 10.54 -5.49
N GLU A 80 2.22 9.41 -6.10
CA GLU A 80 3.32 8.57 -5.61
C GLU A 80 4.64 9.33 -5.52
N ARG A 81 4.91 10.24 -6.46
CA ARG A 81 6.11 11.12 -6.44
C ARG A 81 6.11 12.03 -5.22
N GLU A 82 5.02 12.75 -4.99
CA GLU A 82 4.91 13.63 -3.82
C GLU A 82 4.90 12.84 -2.51
N PHE A 83 4.25 11.68 -2.49
CA PHE A 83 4.27 10.77 -1.35
C PHE A 83 5.68 10.27 -1.04
N ALA A 84 6.47 9.91 -2.06
CA ALA A 84 7.84 9.46 -1.87
C ALA A 84 8.76 10.55 -1.30
N ARG A 85 8.52 11.83 -1.64
CA ARG A 85 9.30 12.97 -1.12
C ARG A 85 9.10 13.21 0.38
N ILE A 86 7.93 12.84 0.93
CA ILE A 86 7.65 13.05 2.36
C ILE A 86 8.13 11.88 3.23
N LEU A 87 8.52 10.76 2.63
CA LEU A 87 9.04 9.59 3.35
C LEU A 87 10.39 9.91 3.97
N THR A 88 10.58 9.46 5.20
CA THR A 88 11.86 9.56 5.88
C THR A 88 12.87 8.60 5.21
N PRO A 89 14.10 9.05 4.93
CA PRO A 89 15.15 8.19 4.35
C PRO A 89 15.45 6.97 5.23
N ASP A 90 15.69 5.81 4.63
CA ASP A 90 15.94 4.55 5.38
C ASP A 90 17.12 4.63 6.35
N GLU A 91 18.11 5.50 6.07
CA GLU A 91 19.27 5.74 6.94
C GLU A 91 18.84 6.34 8.27
N ASP A 92 17.97 7.36 8.23
CA ASP A 92 17.40 7.98 9.42
C ASP A 92 16.51 7.00 10.20
N ARG A 93 15.90 6.02 9.52
CA ARG A 93 15.08 4.98 10.14
C ARG A 93 15.86 3.92 10.91
N ARG A 94 17.19 3.89 10.76
CA ARG A 94 18.07 3.01 11.56
C ARG A 94 18.44 3.62 12.91
N ASN A 95 18.13 4.89 13.15
CA ASN A 95 18.37 5.54 14.44
C ASN A 95 17.21 5.24 15.40
N PHE A 96 17.33 4.14 16.15
CA PHE A 96 16.29 3.71 17.09
C PHE A 96 15.97 4.75 18.17
N THR A 97 16.94 5.55 18.61
CA THR A 97 16.70 6.63 19.57
C THR A 97 15.80 7.71 18.98
N LYS A 98 16.00 8.08 17.72
CA LYS A 98 15.14 9.05 17.01
C LYS A 98 13.74 8.51 16.71
N MET A 99 13.60 7.19 16.60
CA MET A 99 12.32 6.50 16.38
C MET A 99 11.54 6.23 17.68
N TYR A 100 12.14 6.48 18.84
CA TYR A 100 11.50 6.28 20.14
C TYR A 100 10.86 7.60 20.62
N ASN A 101 9.69 7.95 20.08
CA ASN A 101 8.93 9.11 20.52
C ASN A 101 7.70 8.64 21.30
N LEU A 102 7.74 8.76 22.62
CA LEU A 102 6.62 8.42 23.50
C LEU A 102 5.57 9.53 23.46
N HIS A 103 4.32 9.12 23.25
CA HIS A 103 3.14 9.97 23.26
C HIS A 103 2.00 9.27 23.98
N HIS A 104 1.08 10.03 24.56
CA HIS A 104 -0.20 9.47 24.96
C HIS A 104 -1.08 9.23 23.74
N LEU A 105 -1.90 8.19 23.77
CA LEU A 105 -2.83 7.86 22.67
C LEU A 105 -3.74 9.03 22.31
N SER A 106 -4.17 9.82 23.29
CA SER A 106 -4.99 11.01 23.12
C SER A 106 -4.32 12.12 22.31
N GLU A 107 -2.99 12.15 22.25
CA GLU A 107 -2.22 13.12 21.46
C GLU A 107 -2.26 12.83 19.96
N MET A 108 -2.53 11.58 19.57
CA MET A 108 -2.61 11.18 18.15
C MET A 108 -3.60 12.02 17.35
N GLN A 109 -4.72 12.40 17.96
CA GLN A 109 -5.74 13.20 17.30
C GLN A 109 -5.26 14.63 16.97
N LYS A 110 -4.30 15.15 17.75
CA LYS A 110 -3.67 16.46 17.52
C LYS A 110 -2.60 16.37 16.44
N ILE A 111 -1.81 15.29 16.43
CA ILE A 111 -0.69 15.09 15.50
C ILE A 111 -1.21 14.71 14.10
N PHE A 112 -2.20 13.84 14.03
CA PHE A 112 -2.82 13.39 12.77
C PHE A 112 -4.34 13.46 12.88
N ASN A 113 -4.90 14.55 12.36
CA ASN A 113 -6.32 14.86 12.56
C ASN A 113 -7.25 14.36 11.43
N LEU A 114 -6.73 13.65 10.44
CA LEU A 114 -7.52 13.19 9.29
C LEU A 114 -8.41 11.96 9.56
N MET A 115 -8.25 11.33 10.72
CA MET A 115 -9.07 10.18 11.12
C MET A 115 -9.42 10.27 12.61
N ASN A 116 -10.52 9.62 12.98
CA ASN A 116 -10.88 9.42 14.38
C ASN A 116 -10.15 8.18 14.90
N TRP A 117 -9.08 8.39 15.66
CA TRP A 117 -8.22 7.31 16.15
C TRP A 117 -8.93 6.40 17.14
N THR A 118 -9.77 6.94 18.03
CA THR A 118 -10.58 6.14 18.96
C THR A 118 -11.45 5.15 18.18
N LYS A 119 -12.21 5.64 17.20
CA LYS A 119 -13.04 4.79 16.35
C LYS A 119 -12.21 3.80 15.54
N TYR A 120 -11.03 4.20 15.06
CA TYR A 120 -10.16 3.30 14.32
C TYR A 120 -9.72 2.12 15.19
N PHE A 121 -9.23 2.39 16.40
CA PHE A 121 -8.79 1.34 17.31
C PHE A 121 -9.96 0.48 17.82
N ASP A 122 -11.10 1.07 18.16
CA ASP A 122 -12.30 0.31 18.58
C ASP A 122 -12.72 -0.74 17.54
N TRP A 123 -12.52 -0.44 16.25
CA TRP A 123 -12.83 -1.35 15.15
C TRP A 123 -11.74 -2.38 14.86
N LEU A 124 -10.49 -2.08 15.22
CA LEU A 124 -9.33 -2.89 14.91
C LEU A 124 -8.97 -3.86 16.04
N VAL A 125 -9.06 -3.41 17.29
CA VAL A 125 -8.66 -4.21 18.45
C VAL A 125 -9.84 -4.98 19.06
N PRO A 126 -9.59 -6.15 19.69
CA PRO A 126 -10.63 -6.88 20.43
C PRO A 126 -11.27 -6.02 21.52
N SER A 127 -12.54 -6.29 21.81
CA SER A 127 -13.33 -5.54 22.81
C SER A 127 -12.71 -5.54 24.20
N GLU A 128 -11.98 -6.59 24.54
CA GLU A 128 -11.28 -6.77 25.82
C GLU A 128 -10.19 -5.71 26.03
N MET A 129 -9.66 -5.14 24.94
CA MET A 129 -8.62 -4.12 24.99
C MET A 129 -9.18 -2.70 24.99
N HIS A 130 -10.50 -2.51 24.84
CA HIS A 130 -11.11 -1.18 24.75
C HIS A 130 -10.92 -0.37 26.03
N GLU A 131 -11.01 -1.00 27.21
CA GLU A 131 -10.76 -0.30 28.49
C GLU A 131 -9.30 0.16 28.62
N TYR A 132 -8.34 -0.63 28.15
CA TYR A 132 -6.93 -0.23 28.11
C TYR A 132 -6.68 0.96 27.17
N LEU A 133 -7.35 1.01 26.02
CA LEU A 133 -7.22 2.15 25.12
C LEU A 133 -7.88 3.41 25.68
N LYS A 134 -9.01 3.27 26.38
CA LYS A 134 -9.69 4.38 27.06
C LYS A 134 -8.88 4.94 28.22
N SER A 135 -8.01 4.15 28.85
CA SER A 135 -7.10 4.63 29.90
C SER A 135 -5.94 5.50 29.39
N ASP A 136 -5.94 5.85 28.10
CA ASP A 136 -4.97 6.74 27.45
C ASP A 136 -3.50 6.27 27.59
N PRO A 137 -3.18 5.07 27.09
CA PRO A 137 -1.87 4.47 27.28
C PRO A 137 -0.78 5.23 26.51
N GLU A 138 0.46 5.09 26.97
CA GLU A 138 1.61 5.53 26.19
C GLU A 138 1.81 4.64 24.96
N ILE A 139 2.11 5.28 23.84
CA ILE A 139 2.40 4.65 22.55
C ILE A 139 3.71 5.21 22.01
N ILE A 140 4.39 4.41 21.20
CA ILE A 140 5.59 4.85 20.48
C ILE A 140 5.18 5.29 19.09
N LEU A 141 5.31 6.59 18.80
CA LEU A 141 5.11 7.15 17.48
C LEU A 141 6.46 7.24 16.76
N ALA A 142 6.74 6.31 15.86
CA ALA A 142 8.07 6.23 15.24
C ALA A 142 8.46 7.54 14.52
N GLU A 143 7.54 8.11 13.74
CA GLU A 143 7.83 9.21 12.84
C GLU A 143 6.75 10.32 12.93
N PRO A 144 6.70 11.10 14.03
CA PRO A 144 5.66 12.11 14.23
C PRO A 144 5.60 13.15 13.10
N GLU A 145 6.76 13.62 12.63
CA GLU A 145 6.84 14.61 11.54
C GLU A 145 6.32 14.07 10.20
N TYR A 146 6.43 12.75 9.96
CA TYR A 146 5.88 12.13 8.77
C TYR A 146 4.36 12.29 8.71
N PHE A 147 3.67 12.17 9.85
CA PHE A 147 2.22 12.35 9.90
C PHE A 147 1.78 13.79 9.61
N ASP A 148 2.56 14.80 10.01
CA ASP A 148 2.29 16.20 9.63
C ASP A 148 2.46 16.41 8.10
N ARG A 149 3.57 15.93 7.52
CA ARG A 149 3.79 15.99 6.07
C ARG A 149 2.73 15.23 5.29
N LEU A 150 2.33 14.06 5.79
CA LEU A 150 1.27 13.24 5.21
C LEU A 150 -0.08 13.96 5.27
N THR A 151 -0.40 14.61 6.39
CA THR A 151 -1.64 15.37 6.55
C THR A 151 -1.74 16.48 5.51
N LYS A 152 -0.66 17.24 5.33
CA LYS A 152 -0.56 18.30 4.32
C LYS A 152 -0.76 17.76 2.91
N LEU A 153 -0.09 16.65 2.57
CA LEU A 153 -0.21 16.01 1.26
C LEU A 153 -1.64 15.50 0.98
N LEU A 154 -2.26 14.83 1.96
CA LEU A 154 -3.61 14.28 1.78
C LEU A 154 -4.69 15.37 1.69
N ASN A 155 -4.51 16.50 2.39
CA ASN A 155 -5.39 17.65 2.29
C ASN A 155 -5.29 18.38 0.95
N SER A 156 -4.10 18.43 0.34
CA SER A 156 -3.92 19.03 -1.00
C SER A 156 -4.28 18.08 -2.14
N THR A 157 -4.45 16.78 -1.87
CA THR A 157 -4.76 15.78 -2.89
C THR A 157 -6.27 15.61 -3.08
N PRO A 158 -6.81 15.67 -4.32
CA PRO A 158 -8.21 15.41 -4.60
C PRO A 158 -8.68 14.02 -4.13
N ASP A 159 -9.94 13.92 -3.70
CA ASP A 159 -10.54 12.66 -3.21
C ASP A 159 -10.54 11.54 -4.25
N GLU A 160 -10.75 11.89 -5.52
CA GLU A 160 -10.66 10.95 -6.64
C GLU A 160 -9.28 10.29 -6.72
N VAL A 161 -8.21 11.08 -6.66
CA VAL A 161 -6.82 10.57 -6.72
C VAL A 161 -6.52 9.69 -5.51
N LYS A 162 -6.97 10.08 -4.31
CA LYS A 162 -6.82 9.27 -3.09
C LYS A 162 -7.54 7.93 -3.23
N ALA A 163 -8.78 7.92 -3.71
CA ALA A 163 -9.56 6.71 -3.90
C ALA A 163 -8.92 5.80 -4.96
N ASN A 164 -8.51 6.35 -6.11
CA ASN A 164 -7.87 5.61 -7.19
C ASN A 164 -6.53 5.02 -6.75
N TYR A 165 -5.73 5.79 -6.00
CA TYR A 165 -4.49 5.29 -5.40
C TYR A 165 -4.77 4.13 -4.44
N ILE A 166 -5.70 4.26 -3.48
CA ILE A 166 -6.03 3.18 -2.53
C ILE A 166 -6.51 1.92 -3.26
N ASN A 167 -7.40 2.07 -4.24
CA ASN A 167 -7.88 0.95 -5.06
C ASN A 167 -6.73 0.27 -5.80
N TRP A 168 -5.84 1.06 -6.41
CA TRP A 168 -4.65 0.54 -7.07
C TRP A 168 -3.77 -0.25 -6.10
N ARG A 169 -3.45 0.32 -4.93
CA ARG A 169 -2.66 -0.37 -3.89
C ARG A 169 -3.28 -1.69 -3.47
N TYR A 170 -4.60 -1.72 -3.36
CA TYR A 170 -5.33 -2.93 -3.05
C TYR A 170 -5.21 -3.96 -4.18
N VAL A 171 -5.55 -3.62 -5.42
CA VAL A 171 -5.47 -4.55 -6.57
C VAL A 171 -4.05 -5.10 -6.73
N SER A 172 -3.04 -4.22 -6.66
CA SER A 172 -1.63 -4.60 -6.73
C SER A 172 -1.23 -5.62 -5.66
N ALA A 173 -1.67 -5.40 -4.42
CA ALA A 173 -1.41 -6.30 -3.30
C ALA A 173 -2.03 -7.70 -3.47
N TRP A 174 -3.07 -7.85 -4.31
CA TRP A 174 -3.74 -9.13 -4.55
C TRP A 174 -3.45 -9.71 -5.94
N SER A 175 -2.62 -9.04 -6.76
CA SER A 175 -2.36 -9.41 -8.16
C SER A 175 -1.94 -10.88 -8.35
N PHE A 176 -1.16 -11.44 -7.41
CA PHE A 176 -0.71 -12.84 -7.42
C PHE A 176 -1.81 -13.88 -7.15
N GLN A 177 -3.00 -13.44 -6.76
CA GLN A 177 -4.19 -14.28 -6.54
C GLN A 177 -5.25 -14.10 -7.64
N LEU A 178 -4.96 -13.27 -8.64
CA LEU A 178 -5.84 -13.05 -9.78
C LEU A 178 -5.55 -14.06 -10.90
N SER A 179 -6.08 -13.83 -12.09
CA SER A 179 -5.84 -14.68 -13.25
C SER A 179 -4.38 -14.64 -13.70
N GLU A 180 -3.98 -15.64 -14.50
CA GLU A 180 -2.63 -15.78 -15.04
C GLU A 180 -2.15 -14.52 -15.80
N SER A 181 -3.07 -13.78 -16.43
CA SER A 181 -2.77 -12.49 -17.08
C SER A 181 -2.11 -11.46 -16.15
N TYR A 182 -2.50 -11.41 -14.88
CA TYR A 182 -1.91 -10.50 -13.89
C TYR A 182 -0.50 -10.94 -13.50
N ASP A 183 -0.30 -12.25 -13.34
CA ASP A 183 1.03 -12.80 -13.13
C ASP A 183 1.95 -12.48 -14.30
N ASP A 184 1.47 -12.56 -15.54
CA ASP A 184 2.27 -12.32 -16.73
C ASP A 184 2.70 -10.85 -16.82
N ILE A 185 1.80 -9.91 -16.49
CA ILE A 185 2.13 -8.48 -16.38
C ILE A 185 3.21 -8.27 -15.29
N GLN A 186 3.06 -8.93 -14.13
CA GLN A 186 4.04 -8.88 -13.05
C GLN A 186 5.40 -9.48 -13.47
N GLN A 187 5.41 -10.61 -14.19
CA GLN A 187 6.64 -11.24 -14.67
C GLN A 187 7.32 -10.37 -15.73
N HIS A 188 6.57 -9.75 -16.63
CA HIS A 188 7.14 -8.82 -17.60
C HIS A 188 7.85 -7.67 -16.89
N PHE A 189 7.19 -7.06 -15.90
CA PHE A 189 7.78 -6.02 -15.06
C PHE A 189 9.05 -6.49 -14.34
N LEU A 190 9.01 -7.66 -13.67
CA LEU A 190 10.16 -8.23 -12.96
C LEU A 190 11.30 -8.63 -13.92
N LYS A 191 10.99 -9.06 -15.14
CA LYS A 191 11.98 -9.36 -16.17
C LYS A 191 12.68 -8.10 -16.64
N SER A 192 11.93 -7.04 -16.96
CA SER A 192 12.49 -5.75 -17.37
C SER A 192 13.30 -5.08 -16.27
N PHE A 193 12.89 -5.24 -15.01
CA PHE A 193 13.56 -4.59 -13.88
C PHE A 193 14.73 -5.39 -13.30
N LEU A 194 14.52 -6.67 -12.95
CA LEU A 194 15.50 -7.51 -12.26
C LEU A 194 16.23 -8.49 -13.21
N GLY A 195 15.92 -8.47 -14.51
CA GLY A 195 16.45 -9.45 -15.45
C GLY A 195 15.93 -10.88 -15.19
N LYS A 196 14.84 -11.03 -14.42
CA LYS A 196 14.29 -12.35 -14.06
C LYS A 196 13.80 -13.07 -15.32
N LYS A 197 14.50 -14.14 -15.71
CA LYS A 197 14.27 -14.82 -17.00
C LYS A 197 13.04 -15.72 -17.03
N ALA A 198 12.58 -16.23 -15.89
CA ALA A 198 11.50 -17.21 -15.83
C ALA A 198 10.56 -17.00 -14.63
N LYS A 199 9.28 -17.29 -14.86
CA LYS A 199 8.24 -17.41 -13.83
C LYS A 199 8.58 -18.59 -12.91
N SER A 200 8.37 -18.41 -11.60
CA SER A 200 8.47 -19.52 -10.65
C SER A 200 7.30 -20.48 -10.91
N PRO A 201 7.49 -21.80 -10.85
CA PRO A 201 6.38 -22.74 -10.95
C PRO A 201 5.32 -22.46 -9.86
N ARG A 202 4.04 -22.46 -10.23
CA ARG A 202 2.94 -22.10 -9.31
C ARG A 202 2.95 -22.92 -8.01
N TRP A 203 3.23 -24.22 -8.09
CA TRP A 203 3.30 -25.08 -6.90
C TRP A 203 4.36 -24.62 -5.89
N LYS A 204 5.49 -24.07 -6.38
CA LYS A 204 6.58 -23.59 -5.52
C LYS A 204 6.15 -22.33 -4.77
N ASP A 205 5.44 -21.44 -5.46
CA ASP A 205 4.90 -20.21 -4.86
C ASP A 205 3.79 -20.55 -3.86
N CYS A 206 2.90 -21.50 -4.20
CA CYS A 206 1.85 -21.99 -3.29
C CYS A 206 2.43 -22.68 -2.05
N ALA A 207 3.43 -23.55 -2.20
CA ALA A 207 4.09 -24.21 -1.08
C ALA A 207 4.79 -23.18 -0.17
N SER A 208 5.46 -22.19 -0.75
CA SER A 208 6.10 -21.09 -0.01
C SER A 208 5.07 -20.23 0.76
N ALA A 209 3.88 -20.00 0.19
CA ALA A 209 2.82 -19.26 0.84
C ALA A 209 2.12 -20.06 1.96
N ALA A 210 1.96 -21.37 1.79
CA ALA A 210 1.27 -22.25 2.74
C ALA A 210 2.13 -22.61 3.96
N CYS A 211 3.46 -22.61 3.83
CA CYS A 211 4.39 -22.97 4.90
C CYS A 211 4.87 -21.77 5.76
N LYS A 212 4.11 -20.66 5.77
CA LYS A 212 4.35 -19.48 6.63
C LYS A 212 3.31 -19.40 7.73
#